data_AF-A0A7K6AFL2-F1
#
_entry.id   AF-A0A7K6AFL2-F1
#
_cell.length_a   1.000
_cell.length_b   1.000
_cell.length_c   1.000
_cell.angle_alpha   90.00
_cell.angle_beta   90.00
_cell.angle_gamma   90.00
#
_symmetry.space_group_name_H-M   'P 1'
#
loop_
_entity.id
_entity.type
_entity.pdbx_description
1 polymer ?
#
loop_
_entity_poly.entity_id
_entity_poly.type
_entity_poly.pdbx_seq_one_letter_code
_entity_poly.pdbx_strand_id
1 'polypeptide(L)'
;VMRLRQEALEAARAMWADYLLFLDADNVLTNPDTLRLLMAENRTVVAPMLDSRAAYSNFWCGMTPQGYYRRTPAYLPVRRRERRGCFAVPMVHSTLLLDLRRERAGALAFHPPP
;
A
#
# COMPACT_ATOMS: atom_id res chain seq x y z
N VAL A 1 -13.73 10.08 1.48
CA VAL A 1 -12.27 9.84 1.31
C VAL A 1 -11.92 9.09 0.02
N MET A 2 -12.56 7.96 -0.31
CA MET A 2 -12.20 7.20 -1.54
C MET A 2 -12.31 8.00 -2.85
N ARG A 3 -13.31 8.88 -2.98
CA ARG A 3 -13.42 9.82 -4.11
C ARG A 3 -12.20 10.74 -4.25
N LEU A 4 -11.70 11.30 -3.14
CA LEU A 4 -10.51 12.15 -3.15
C LEU A 4 -9.25 11.38 -3.55
N ARG A 5 -9.11 10.12 -3.11
CA ARG A 5 -8.02 9.24 -3.56
C ARG A 5 -8.12 8.93 -5.06
N GLN A 6 -9.34 8.75 -5.58
CA GLN A 6 -9.56 8.61 -7.02
C GLN A 6 -9.18 9.87 -7.79
N GLU A 7 -9.62 11.04 -7.33
CA GLU A 7 -9.28 12.33 -7.95
C GLU A 7 -7.76 12.57 -7.98
N ALA A 8 -7.04 12.23 -6.90
CA ALA A 8 -5.58 12.28 -6.87
C ALA A 8 -4.93 11.29 -7.86
N LEU A 9 -5.48 10.08 -8.00
CA LEU A 9 -5.01 9.10 -8.97
C LEU A 9 -5.19 9.59 -10.42
N GLU A 10 -6.36 10.16 -10.75
CA GLU A 10 -6.61 10.72 -12.08
C GLU A 10 -5.74 11.95 -12.36
N ALA A 11 -5.56 12.82 -11.37
CA ALA A 11 -4.66 13.97 -11.50
C ALA A 11 -3.21 13.53 -11.80
N ALA A 12 -2.70 12.53 -11.06
CA ALA A 12 -1.36 12.01 -11.28
C ALA A 12 -1.19 11.39 -12.69
N ARG A 13 -2.21 10.67 -13.17
CA ARG A 13 -2.24 10.14 -14.55
C ARG A 13 -2.25 11.26 -15.59
N ALA A 14 -3.08 12.29 -15.39
CA ALA A 14 -3.17 13.44 -16.30
C ALA A 14 -1.87 14.26 -16.35
N MET A 15 -1.13 14.31 -15.24
CA MET A 15 0.19 14.95 -15.14
C MET A 15 1.34 14.10 -15.68
N TRP A 16 1.08 12.88 -16.14
CA TRP A 16 2.10 11.91 -16.58
C TRP A 16 3.13 11.61 -15.49
N ALA A 17 2.69 11.53 -14.24
CA ALA A 17 3.56 11.15 -13.14
C ALA A 17 3.97 9.68 -13.27
N ASP A 18 5.26 9.38 -13.10
CA ASP A 18 5.76 8.00 -13.08
C ASP A 18 5.28 7.23 -11.84
N TYR A 19 5.16 7.95 -10.72
CA TYR A 19 4.82 7.39 -9.42
C TYR A 19 3.83 8.28 -8.67
N LEU A 20 2.99 7.66 -7.86
CA LEU A 20 2.11 8.35 -6.91
C LEU A 20 2.27 7.74 -5.52
N LEU A 21 2.74 8.54 -4.57
CA LEU A 21 2.83 8.16 -3.15
C LEU A 21 1.61 8.69 -2.40
N PHE A 22 0.79 7.78 -1.89
CA PHE A 22 -0.20 8.11 -0.88
C PHE A 22 0.45 8.07 0.50
N LEU A 23 0.19 9.09 1.31
CA LEU A 23 0.65 9.22 2.69
C LEU A 23 -0.47 9.84 3.52
N ASP A 24 -1.10 9.04 4.38
CA ASP A 24 -2.09 9.57 5.34
C ASP A 24 -1.39 10.47 6.39
N ALA A 25 -2.11 11.48 6.87
CA ALA A 25 -1.56 12.57 7.68
C ALA A 25 -1.05 12.14 9.07
N ASP A 26 -1.48 10.98 9.56
CA ASP A 26 -1.07 10.38 10.82
C ASP A 26 0.13 9.42 10.69
N ASN A 27 0.69 9.25 9.49
CA ASN A 27 1.85 8.41 9.26
C ASN A 27 3.15 9.22 9.32
N VAL A 28 4.02 8.86 10.27
CA VAL A 28 5.34 9.48 10.41
C VAL A 28 6.40 8.56 9.79
N LEU A 29 6.91 8.96 8.61
CA LEU A 29 8.02 8.27 7.97
C LEU A 29 9.34 8.72 8.60
N THR A 30 9.96 7.84 9.39
CA THR A 30 11.23 8.13 10.07
C THR A 30 12.46 7.71 9.26
N ASN A 31 12.29 6.81 8.29
CA ASN A 31 13.37 6.37 7.41
C ASN A 31 13.46 7.29 6.17
N PRO A 32 14.52 8.09 6.00
CA PRO A 32 14.66 9.00 4.86
C PRO A 32 14.77 8.27 3.52
N ASP A 33 15.18 7.01 3.51
CA ASP A 33 15.29 6.19 2.30
C ASP A 33 13.95 5.58 1.83
N THR A 34 12.84 5.82 2.54
CA THR A 34 11.56 5.11 2.31
C THR A 34 11.13 5.14 0.84
N LEU A 35 11.09 6.32 0.20
CA LEU A 35 10.66 6.43 -1.20
C LEU A 35 11.57 5.63 -2.14
N ARG A 36 12.90 5.76 -1.98
CA ARG A 36 13.89 5.06 -2.79
C ARG A 36 13.78 3.53 -2.64
N LEU A 37 13.59 3.07 -1.42
CA LEU A 37 13.41 1.63 -1.12
C LEU A 37 12.12 1.10 -1.75
N LEU A 38 11.00 1.84 -1.66
CA LEU A 38 9.75 1.45 -2.30
C LEU A 38 9.87 1.38 -3.83
N MET A 39 10.55 2.36 -4.45
CA MET A 39 10.80 2.33 -5.89
C MET A 39 11.67 1.13 -6.31
N ALA A 40 12.67 0.77 -5.50
CA ALA A 40 13.57 -0.35 -5.75
C ALA A 40 12.88 -1.73 -5.70
N GLU A 41 11.76 -1.88 -4.98
CA GLU A 41 10.97 -3.12 -4.96
C GLU A 41 10.33 -3.45 -6.31
N ASN A 42 10.23 -2.46 -7.21
CA ASN A 42 9.81 -2.66 -8.60
C ASN A 42 8.43 -3.35 -8.72
N ARG A 43 7.44 -2.88 -7.95
CA ARG A 43 6.05 -3.41 -7.93
C ARG A 43 5.04 -2.34 -8.37
N THR A 44 3.90 -2.76 -8.93
CA THR A 44 2.79 -1.85 -9.27
C THR A 44 2.24 -1.13 -8.05
N VAL A 45 2.13 -1.85 -6.93
CA VAL A 45 1.70 -1.33 -5.63
C VAL A 45 2.66 -1.88 -4.58
N VAL A 46 3.21 -1.01 -3.74
CA VAL A 46 4.06 -1.41 -2.62
C VAL A 46 3.85 -0.47 -1.45
N ALA A 47 3.89 -0.99 -0.22
CA ALA A 47 3.74 -0.22 0.99
C ALA A 47 4.88 -0.55 1.97
N PRO A 48 5.41 0.45 2.70
CA PRO A 48 6.28 0.17 3.83
C PRO A 48 5.43 -0.40 4.97
N MET A 49 5.98 -1.32 5.75
CA MET A 49 5.32 -1.74 6.98
C MET A 49 5.46 -0.63 8.02
N LEU A 50 4.33 -0.03 8.41
CA LEU A 50 4.26 1.00 9.45
C LEU A 50 4.15 0.34 10.83
N ASP A 51 4.84 0.91 11.82
CA ASP A 51 4.64 0.53 13.21
C ASP A 51 3.42 1.23 13.78
N SER A 52 2.51 0.45 14.37
CA SER A 52 1.33 0.95 15.06
C SER A 52 1.21 0.34 16.45
N ARG A 53 0.33 0.92 17.28
CA ARG A 53 0.00 0.34 18.59
C ARG A 53 -0.68 -1.02 18.42
N ALA A 54 -0.40 -1.92 19.37
CA ALA A 54 -0.96 -3.28 19.43
C ALA A 54 -0.73 -4.11 18.14
N ALA A 55 -1.64 -5.04 17.85
CA ALA A 55 -1.57 -5.96 16.71
C ALA A 55 -2.29 -5.44 15.46
N TYR A 56 -2.44 -4.12 15.31
CA TYR A 56 -2.87 -3.50 14.07
C TYR A 56 -1.68 -3.28 13.14
N SER A 57 -1.95 -3.10 11.85
CA SER A 57 -0.96 -2.79 10.82
C SER A 57 -1.60 -2.21 9.57
N ASN A 58 -0.78 -1.57 8.73
CA ASN A 58 -1.19 -1.01 7.45
C ASN A 58 -1.29 -2.06 6.31
N PHE A 59 -1.40 -3.34 6.66
CA PHE A 59 -1.51 -4.47 5.73
C PHE A 59 -2.30 -5.62 6.35
N TRP A 60 -2.91 -6.47 5.52
CA TRP A 60 -3.57 -7.71 5.93
C TRP A 60 -2.92 -8.93 5.27
N CYS A 61 -2.64 -10.00 6.00
CA CYS A 61 -2.12 -11.26 5.42
C CYS A 61 -3.23 -12.21 4.93
N GLY A 62 -4.50 -11.81 5.02
CA GLY A 62 -5.62 -12.64 4.62
C GLY A 62 -6.90 -11.82 4.51
N MET A 63 -7.79 -12.29 3.66
CA MET A 63 -9.09 -11.69 3.40
C MET A 63 -10.14 -12.79 3.22
N THR A 64 -11.38 -12.54 3.65
CA THR A 64 -12.52 -13.40 3.33
C THR A 64 -12.94 -13.19 1.87
N PRO A 65 -13.73 -14.11 1.27
CA PRO A 65 -14.27 -13.89 -0.08
C PRO A 65 -15.10 -12.61 -0.22
N GLN A 66 -15.68 -12.12 0.89
CA GLN A 66 -16.46 -10.88 0.95
C GLN A 66 -15.60 -9.62 1.15
N GLY A 67 -14.27 -9.73 1.15
CA GLY A 67 -13.38 -8.57 1.28
C GLY A 67 -13.04 -8.15 2.71
N TYR A 68 -13.40 -8.94 3.73
CA TYR A 68 -13.12 -8.59 5.13
C TYR A 68 -11.78 -9.16 5.61
N TYR A 69 -11.20 -8.50 6.61
CA TYR A 69 -9.97 -8.96 7.26
C TYR A 69 -10.07 -10.41 7.73
N ARG A 70 -9.02 -11.20 7.45
CA ARG A 70 -8.84 -12.55 7.99
C ARG A 70 -7.43 -12.70 8.53
N ARG A 71 -7.28 -13.01 9.82
CA ARG A 71 -5.99 -13.35 10.43
C ARG A 71 -5.42 -14.61 9.79
N THR A 72 -4.12 -14.62 9.53
CA THR A 72 -3.40 -15.83 9.06
C THR A 72 -2.15 -16.08 9.92
N PRO A 73 -1.63 -17.32 9.96
CA PRO A 73 -0.40 -17.63 10.68
C PRO A 73 0.82 -16.81 10.23
N ALA A 74 0.82 -16.34 8.98
CA ALA A 74 1.88 -15.50 8.43
C ALA A 74 1.92 -14.09 9.06
N TYR A 75 0.82 -13.61 9.66
CA TYR A 75 0.71 -12.24 10.13
C TYR A 75 1.73 -11.88 11.21
N LEU A 76 1.83 -12.68 12.28
CA LEU A 76 2.68 -12.36 13.42
C LEU A 76 4.17 -12.35 13.04
N PRO A 77 4.70 -13.36 12.31
CA PRO A 77 6.10 -13.35 11.88
C PRO A 77 6.46 -12.15 11.00
N VAL A 78 5.56 -11.71 10.11
CA VAL A 78 5.79 -10.50 9.29
C VAL A 78 5.74 -9.24 10.16
N ARG A 79 4.70 -9.09 10.99
CA ARG A 79 4.51 -7.91 11.85
C ARG A 79 5.64 -7.71 12.86
N ARG A 80 6.17 -8.81 13.40
CA ARG A 80 7.29 -8.82 14.36
C ARG A 80 8.66 -8.74 13.70
N ARG A 81 8.72 -8.66 12.36
CA ARG A 81 9.96 -8.65 11.57
C ARG A 81 10.83 -9.90 11.78
N GLU A 82 10.24 -11.01 12.24
CA GLU A 82 10.89 -12.33 12.29
C GLU A 82 11.13 -12.84 10.86
N ARG A 83 10.23 -12.49 9.94
CA ARG A 83 10.41 -12.63 8.49
C ARG A 83 10.50 -11.25 7.85
N ARG A 84 11.62 -10.95 7.22
CA ARG A 84 11.89 -9.67 6.53
C ARG A 84 11.87 -9.85 5.02
N GLY A 85 11.37 -8.85 4.30
CA GLY A 85 11.29 -8.84 2.84
C GLY A 85 10.05 -8.10 2.34
N CYS A 86 9.80 -8.19 1.03
CA CYS A 86 8.57 -7.74 0.40
C CYS A 86 7.61 -8.91 0.23
N PHE A 87 6.40 -8.81 0.77
CA PHE A 87 5.42 -9.89 0.80
C PHE A 87 4.19 -9.53 -0.04
N ALA A 88 3.72 -10.50 -0.84
CA ALA A 88 2.41 -10.39 -1.47
C ALA A 88 1.32 -10.51 -0.39
N VAL A 89 0.45 -9.51 -0.31
CA VAL A 89 -0.63 -9.42 0.66
C VAL A 89 -1.92 -8.97 -0.05
N PRO A 90 -3.10 -9.44 0.39
CA PRO A 90 -4.37 -9.05 -0.23
C PRO A 90 -4.73 -7.57 -0.05
N MET A 91 -4.18 -6.88 0.96
CA MET A 91 -4.52 -5.48 1.22
C MET A 91 -3.36 -4.73 1.88
N VAL A 92 -3.10 -3.51 1.41
CA VAL A 92 -2.26 -2.48 2.04
C VAL A 92 -3.02 -1.16 2.10
N HIS A 93 -2.75 -0.33 3.11
CA HIS A 93 -3.37 0.98 3.27
C HIS A 93 -2.42 1.97 3.97
N SER A 94 -2.93 3.16 4.31
CA SER A 94 -2.22 4.26 4.97
C SER A 94 -1.10 4.93 4.16
N THR A 95 -0.02 4.20 3.86
CA THR A 95 1.08 4.67 3.00
C THR A 95 1.35 3.62 1.94
N LEU A 96 1.28 4.03 0.67
CA LEU A 96 1.59 3.15 -0.45
C LEU A 96 2.11 3.94 -1.66
N LEU A 97 3.05 3.35 -2.38
CA LEU A 97 3.56 3.84 -3.65
C LEU A 97 2.90 3.05 -4.80
N LEU A 98 2.38 3.79 -5.77
CA LEU A 98 1.93 3.28 -7.06
C LEU A 98 2.99 3.59 -8.12
N ASP A 99 3.35 2.59 -8.94
CA ASP A 99 4.15 2.79 -10.16
C ASP A 99 3.18 2.87 -11.34
N LEU A 100 2.92 4.09 -11.82
CA LEU A 100 1.92 4.40 -12.83
C LEU A 100 2.37 4.04 -14.26
N ARG A 101 3.67 3.76 -14.45
CA ARG A 101 4.23 3.35 -15.75
C ARG A 101 3.90 1.90 -16.11
N ARG A 102 3.43 1.11 -15.14
CA ARG A 102 3.05 -0.30 -15.37
C ARG A 102 1.65 -0.39 -15.95
N GLU A 103 1.45 -1.23 -16.96
CA GLU A 103 0.13 -1.46 -17.59
C GLU A 103 -0.98 -1.78 -16.58
N ARG A 104 -0.69 -2.62 -15.57
CA ARG A 104 -1.64 -2.99 -14.52
C ARG A 104 -2.11 -1.80 -13.67
N ALA A 105 -1.37 -0.70 -13.63
CA ALA A 105 -1.77 0.51 -12.91
C ALA A 105 -2.99 1.18 -13.56
N GLY A 106 -3.24 0.96 -14.85
CA GLY A 106 -4.42 1.49 -15.55
C GLY A 106 -5.75 0.95 -15.02
N ALA A 107 -5.75 -0.27 -14.45
CA ALA A 107 -6.93 -0.90 -13.87
C ALA A 107 -7.17 -0.51 -12.40
N LEU A 108 -6.26 0.27 -11.78
CA LEU A 108 -6.44 0.69 -10.38
C LEU A 108 -7.52 1.76 -10.27
N ALA A 109 -8.40 1.58 -9.28
CA ALA A 109 -9.40 2.56 -8.88
C ALA A 109 -9.66 2.45 -7.38
N PHE A 110 -9.93 3.60 -6.75
CA PHE A 110 -10.47 3.71 -5.40
C PHE A 110 -11.99 3.96 -5.41
N HIS A 111 -12.54 4.45 -6.52
CA HIS A 111 -13.96 4.76 -6.66
C HIS A 111 -14.44 4.64 -8.12
N PRO A 112 -15.67 4.13 -8.39
CA PRO A 112 -16.58 3.50 -7.42
C PRO A 112 -15.97 2.21 -6.85
N PRO A 113 -16.38 1.77 -5.65
CA PRO A 113 -15.99 0.45 -5.17
C PRO A 113 -16.50 -0.63 -6.13
N PRO A 114 -15.78 -1.77 -6.23
CA PRO A 114 -16.21 -2.92 -7.03
C PRO A 114 -17.53 -3.53 -6.53
#